data_AF-A0A0S4LJ77-F1
#
_entry.id   AF-A0A0S4LJ77-F1
#
_cell.length_a   1.000
_cell.length_b   1.000
_cell.length_c   1.000
_cell.angle_alpha   90.00
_cell.angle_beta   90.00
_cell.angle_gamma   90.00
#
_symmetry.space_group_name_H-M   'P 1'
#
loop_
_entity.id
_entity.type
_entity.pdbx_description
1 polymer ?
#
loop_
_entity_poly.entity_id
_entity_poly.type
_entity_poly.pdbx_seq_one_letter_code
_entity_poly.pdbx_strand_id
1 'polypeptide(L)'
;MVIHHWLGIRLSAISHRSSALQEQSSASYPSPFTLHDLRSSSGFTLLEMLIALFLLGGVLAVILPRITFEEDLRSTGRKLVGLLRTFQGQAAIDQTPLRLYLDLDQGLYWMMVVEGKEERLPLDPAWKLPRPLPESIRLTEVSIGQDKRMSGRVGVTFFPNGRIEPVTIYLMDDKSHLLGVAVDSLTGAIRVSDERFDLPLNRLTPDRVKILLKASTQADAGGAARGGPPPPRGVQ
;
A
#
# COMPACT_ATOMS: atom_id res chain seq x y z
N MET A 1 -15.05 -31.80 6.08
CA MET A 1 -16.49 -31.48 6.11
C MET A 1 -17.06 -31.64 4.71
N VAL A 2 -17.22 -32.91 4.33
CA VAL A 2 -18.44 -33.54 3.76
C VAL A 2 -18.73 -33.15 2.31
N ILE A 3 -18.22 -34.01 1.43
CA ILE A 3 -18.56 -34.17 0.03
C ILE A 3 -19.82 -35.04 -0.02
N HIS A 4 -20.93 -34.57 -0.58
CA HIS A 4 -22.12 -35.40 -0.81
C HIS A 4 -22.08 -36.02 -2.21
N HIS A 5 -21.73 -37.29 -2.20
CA HIS A 5 -22.03 -38.30 -3.21
C HIS A 5 -23.43 -38.87 -2.94
N TRP A 6 -24.28 -39.04 -3.94
CA TRP A 6 -25.32 -40.09 -3.93
C TRP A 6 -25.69 -40.52 -5.37
N LEU A 7 -25.30 -41.77 -5.68
CA LEU A 7 -25.96 -42.78 -6.53
C LEU A 7 -27.51 -42.68 -6.45
N GLY A 8 -28.36 -43.12 -7.36
CA GLY A 8 -28.26 -44.15 -8.37
C GLY A 8 -29.59 -44.94 -8.42
N ILE A 9 -29.90 -45.43 -9.63
CA ILE A 9 -30.57 -46.71 -9.93
C ILE A 9 -32.10 -46.72 -10.16
N ARG A 10 -32.40 -47.39 -11.28
CA ARG A 10 -33.65 -47.78 -11.95
C ARG A 10 -34.54 -48.75 -11.17
N LEU A 11 -35.80 -48.92 -11.60
CA LEU A 11 -36.41 -50.14 -12.22
C LEU A 11 -37.94 -49.89 -12.35
N SER A 12 -38.52 -49.92 -13.55
CA SER A 12 -39.15 -51.07 -14.23
C SER A 12 -40.60 -51.33 -13.81
N ALA A 13 -41.44 -51.42 -14.85
CA ALA A 13 -42.89 -51.61 -14.86
C ALA A 13 -43.38 -52.93 -14.24
N ILE A 14 -44.67 -52.98 -13.87
CA ILE A 14 -45.57 -54.12 -14.18
C ILE A 14 -47.06 -53.76 -13.97
N SER A 15 -47.83 -54.24 -14.94
CA SER A 15 -49.27 -54.26 -15.22
C SER A 15 -50.15 -54.94 -14.15
N HIS A 16 -51.42 -54.50 -13.95
CA HIS A 16 -52.64 -55.27 -14.34
C HIS A 16 -53.98 -54.56 -14.00
N ARG A 17 -54.74 -54.24 -15.06
CA ARG A 17 -56.17 -54.55 -15.34
C ARG A 17 -57.23 -54.44 -14.22
N SER A 18 -58.22 -53.58 -14.45
CA SER A 18 -59.64 -53.89 -14.16
C SER A 18 -60.53 -53.20 -15.19
N SER A 19 -61.38 -54.02 -15.81
CA SER A 19 -62.27 -53.69 -16.90
C SER A 19 -63.71 -53.49 -16.39
N ALA A 20 -64.45 -52.66 -17.13
CA ALA A 20 -65.91 -52.65 -17.27
C ALA A 20 -66.72 -51.98 -16.16
N LEU A 21 -67.06 -50.71 -16.38
CA LEU A 21 -68.47 -50.35 -16.59
C LEU A 21 -68.59 -49.51 -17.86
N GLN A 22 -69.66 -49.81 -18.57
CA GLN A 22 -69.97 -49.50 -19.93
C GLN A 22 -71.10 -48.48 -19.90
N GLU A 23 -70.94 -47.31 -20.53
CA GLU A 23 -72.03 -46.76 -21.34
C GLU A 23 -71.53 -45.71 -22.32
N GLN A 24 -71.92 -45.92 -23.57
CA GLN A 24 -71.69 -45.07 -24.71
C GLN A 24 -72.55 -43.82 -24.62
N SER A 25 -71.96 -42.66 -24.92
CA SER A 25 -72.71 -41.53 -25.45
C SER A 25 -71.80 -40.79 -26.42
N SER A 26 -72.04 -41.09 -27.70
CA SER A 26 -71.46 -40.45 -28.86
C SER A 26 -71.79 -38.96 -28.86
N ALA A 27 -70.77 -38.12 -28.71
CA ALA A 27 -70.79 -36.76 -29.27
C ALA A 27 -69.35 -36.36 -29.59
N SER A 28 -68.99 -36.52 -30.86
CA SER A 28 -67.89 -35.78 -31.47
C SER A 28 -68.16 -34.30 -31.32
N TYR A 29 -67.56 -33.67 -30.32
CA TYR A 29 -67.35 -32.23 -30.34
C TYR A 29 -65.99 -32.00 -30.97
N PRO A 30 -65.90 -31.38 -32.16
CA PRO A 30 -64.62 -30.85 -32.61
C PRO A 30 -64.29 -29.71 -31.66
N SER A 31 -63.29 -29.90 -30.79
CA SER A 31 -62.66 -28.79 -30.07
C SER A 31 -62.04 -27.88 -31.12
N PRO A 32 -62.58 -26.68 -31.40
CA PRO A 32 -61.81 -25.69 -32.11
C PRO A 32 -60.80 -25.13 -31.09
N PHE A 33 -59.74 -24.50 -31.57
CA PHE A 33 -58.77 -23.77 -30.73
C PHE A 33 -57.67 -24.64 -30.11
N THR A 34 -56.91 -25.33 -30.97
CA THR A 34 -55.46 -25.31 -30.81
C THR A 34 -55.00 -23.85 -30.98
N LEU A 35 -54.83 -23.15 -29.87
CA LEU A 35 -54.11 -21.88 -29.84
C LEU A 35 -52.69 -22.18 -30.31
N HIS A 36 -52.43 -21.93 -31.59
CA HIS A 36 -51.07 -21.78 -32.06
C HIS A 36 -50.49 -20.63 -31.26
N ASP A 37 -49.48 -20.93 -30.45
CA ASP A 37 -48.64 -19.94 -29.80
C ASP A 37 -47.96 -19.19 -30.95
N LEU A 38 -48.64 -18.14 -31.46
CA LEU A 38 -48.10 -17.21 -32.43
C LEU A 38 -47.00 -16.47 -31.69
N ARG A 39 -45.82 -17.10 -31.66
CA ARG A 39 -44.59 -16.47 -31.22
C ARG A 39 -44.36 -15.33 -32.22
N SER A 40 -44.90 -14.17 -31.87
CA SER A 40 -44.70 -12.91 -32.56
C SER A 40 -43.20 -12.66 -32.55
N SER A 41 -42.57 -12.90 -33.69
CA SER A 41 -41.21 -12.45 -33.99
C SER A 41 -41.26 -10.94 -34.24
N SER A 42 -41.54 -10.16 -33.18
CA SER A 42 -41.40 -8.72 -33.22
C SER A 42 -39.90 -8.40 -33.29
N GLY A 43 -39.48 -7.79 -34.39
CA GLY A 43 -38.12 -7.28 -34.53
C GLY A 43 -37.92 -6.01 -33.69
N PHE A 44 -36.70 -5.78 -33.23
CA PHE A 44 -36.33 -4.57 -32.50
C PHE A 44 -36.32 -3.35 -33.43
N THR A 45 -36.80 -2.21 -32.94
CA THR A 45 -36.73 -0.96 -33.70
C THR A 45 -35.33 -0.35 -33.63
N LEU A 46 -34.96 0.51 -34.59
CA LEU A 46 -33.70 1.27 -34.53
C LEU A 46 -33.62 2.14 -33.26
N LEU A 47 -34.75 2.72 -32.84
CA LEU A 47 -34.84 3.54 -31.62
C LEU A 47 -34.56 2.71 -30.37
N GLU A 48 -35.11 1.49 -30.31
CA GLU A 48 -34.91 0.58 -29.18
C GLU A 48 -33.45 0.15 -29.07
N MET A 49 -32.80 -0.16 -30.19
CA MET A 49 -31.37 -0.41 -30.20
C MET A 49 -30.58 0.83 -29.75
N LEU A 50 -30.94 2.03 -30.20
CA LEU A 50 -30.26 3.27 -29.78
C LEU A 50 -30.39 3.50 -28.26
N ILE A 51 -31.58 3.30 -27.70
CA ILE A 51 -31.82 3.40 -26.26
C ILE A 51 -31.05 2.30 -25.52
N ALA A 52 -31.06 1.06 -26.02
CA ALA A 52 -30.32 -0.05 -25.41
C ALA A 52 -28.81 0.22 -25.38
N LEU A 53 -28.22 0.71 -26.48
CA LEU A 53 -26.80 1.10 -26.51
C LEU A 53 -26.51 2.29 -25.59
N PHE A 54 -27.40 3.28 -25.51
CA PHE A 54 -27.26 4.41 -24.60
C PHE A 54 -27.29 3.96 -23.14
N LEU A 55 -28.24 3.10 -22.76
CA LEU A 55 -28.36 2.56 -21.41
C LEU A 55 -27.16 1.66 -21.07
N LEU A 56 -26.75 0.79 -22.00
CA LEU A 56 -25.56 -0.05 -21.82
C LEU A 56 -24.30 0.81 -21.64
N GLY A 57 -24.12 1.83 -22.48
CA GLY A 57 -23.02 2.78 -22.39
C GLY A 57 -23.02 3.55 -21.07
N GLY A 58 -24.18 4.02 -20.62
CA GLY A 58 -24.34 4.70 -19.33
C GLY A 58 -24.00 3.80 -18.14
N VAL A 59 -24.46 2.54 -18.15
CA VAL A 59 -24.13 1.55 -17.12
C VAL A 59 -22.63 1.26 -17.11
N LEU A 60 -22.00 1.06 -18.28
CA LEU A 60 -20.55 0.87 -18.39
C LEU A 60 -19.79 2.09 -17.88
N ALA A 61 -20.24 3.31 -18.17
CA ALA A 61 -19.60 4.55 -17.70
C ALA A 61 -19.59 4.68 -16.17
N VAL A 62 -20.59 4.12 -15.48
CA VAL A 62 -20.66 4.10 -14.02
C VAL A 62 -19.84 2.95 -13.40
N ILE A 63 -19.80 1.79 -14.07
CA ILE A 63 -19.12 0.59 -13.55
C ILE A 63 -17.60 0.67 -13.73
N LEU A 64 -17.13 1.12 -14.90
CA LEU A 64 -15.70 1.13 -15.25
C LEU A 64 -14.79 1.89 -14.27
N PRO A 65 -15.15 3.06 -13.71
CA PRO A 65 -14.28 3.79 -12.77
C PRO A 65 -14.03 3.07 -11.44
N ARG A 66 -14.69 1.94 -11.16
CA ARG A 66 -14.51 1.18 -9.91
C ARG A 66 -13.45 0.08 -9.97
N ILE A 67 -12.82 -0.14 -11.12
CA ILE A 67 -11.74 -1.12 -11.25
C ILE A 67 -10.42 -0.43 -10.89
N THR A 68 -10.15 -0.28 -9.59
CA THR A 68 -8.82 0.08 -9.13
C THR A 68 -7.97 -1.19 -9.14
N PHE A 69 -6.93 -1.20 -9.96
CA PHE A 69 -5.88 -2.22 -9.84
C PHE A 69 -5.10 -1.91 -8.56
N GLU A 70 -5.52 -2.48 -7.43
CA GLU A 70 -4.75 -2.41 -6.18
C GLU A 70 -3.37 -3.00 -6.44
N GLU A 71 -2.36 -2.14 -6.45
CA GLU A 71 -0.98 -2.58 -6.57
C GLU A 71 -0.53 -3.11 -5.21
N ASP A 72 -0.04 -4.35 -5.19
CA ASP A 72 0.39 -5.03 -3.96
C ASP A 72 1.57 -4.28 -3.31
N LEU A 73 1.50 -4.07 -2.00
CA LEU A 73 2.53 -3.43 -1.19
C LEU A 73 3.92 -4.04 -1.44
N ARG A 74 4.00 -5.37 -1.53
CA ARG A 74 5.27 -6.06 -1.82
C ARG A 74 5.79 -5.74 -3.21
N SER A 75 4.90 -5.58 -4.18
CA SER A 75 5.28 -5.20 -5.54
C SER A 75 5.85 -3.77 -5.60
N THR A 76 5.23 -2.83 -4.90
CA THR A 76 5.70 -1.45 -4.77
C THR A 76 7.01 -1.37 -4.01
N GLY A 77 7.17 -2.16 -2.95
CA GLY A 77 8.46 -2.30 -2.27
C GLY A 77 9.57 -2.79 -3.19
N ARG A 78 9.31 -3.82 -4.02
CA ARG A 78 10.29 -4.29 -5.02
C ARG A 78 10.61 -3.21 -6.04
N LYS A 79 9.61 -2.46 -6.52
CA LYS A 79 9.83 -1.32 -7.42
C LYS A 79 10.72 -0.27 -6.75
N LEU A 80 10.43 0.10 -5.50
CA LEU A 80 11.24 1.04 -4.73
C LEU A 80 12.69 0.56 -4.60
N VAL A 81 12.93 -0.71 -4.25
CA VAL A 81 14.28 -1.28 -4.23
C VAL A 81 14.96 -1.18 -5.59
N GLY A 82 14.22 -1.46 -6.67
CA GLY A 82 14.69 -1.28 -8.05
C GLY A 82 15.11 0.17 -8.32
N LEU A 83 14.27 1.14 -7.95
CA LEU A 83 14.55 2.57 -8.10
C LEU A 83 15.82 2.99 -7.34
N LEU A 84 15.97 2.56 -6.09
CA LEU A 84 17.16 2.85 -5.29
C LEU A 84 18.43 2.30 -5.98
N ARG A 85 18.39 1.06 -6.50
CA ARG A 85 19.52 0.46 -7.23
C ARG A 85 19.81 1.18 -8.55
N THR A 86 18.77 1.57 -9.28
CA THR A 86 18.92 2.32 -10.53
C THR A 86 19.61 3.65 -10.28
N PHE A 87 19.18 4.41 -9.27
CA PHE A 87 19.82 5.69 -8.94
C PHE A 87 21.21 5.54 -8.36
N GLN A 88 21.45 4.49 -7.57
CA GLN A 88 22.78 4.14 -7.11
C GLN A 88 23.74 3.88 -8.30
N GLY A 89 23.28 3.09 -9.27
CA GLY A 89 24.03 2.82 -10.50
C GLY A 89 24.23 4.08 -11.34
N GLN A 90 23.18 4.89 -11.52
CA GLN A 90 23.23 6.12 -12.31
C GLN A 90 24.20 7.14 -11.71
N ALA A 91 24.15 7.38 -10.39
CA ALA A 91 25.07 8.29 -9.71
C ALA A 91 26.53 7.83 -9.86
N ALA A 92 26.77 6.51 -9.82
CA ALA A 92 28.09 5.93 -10.02
C ALA A 92 28.57 6.02 -11.48
N ILE A 93 27.69 5.81 -12.46
CA ILE A 93 28.04 5.89 -13.88
C ILE A 93 28.34 7.33 -14.28
N ASP A 94 27.45 8.26 -13.93
CA ASP A 94 27.54 9.67 -14.32
C ASP A 94 28.54 10.46 -13.44
N GLN A 95 29.09 9.83 -12.40
CA GLN A 95 29.96 10.45 -11.40
C GLN A 95 29.35 11.73 -10.79
N THR A 96 28.03 11.80 -10.72
CA THR A 96 27.29 12.98 -10.27
C THR A 96 26.32 12.60 -9.16
N PRO A 97 26.30 13.33 -8.02
CA PRO A 97 25.37 13.00 -6.95
C PRO A 97 23.92 13.20 -7.39
N LEU A 98 23.04 12.30 -6.97
CA LEU A 98 21.60 12.39 -7.22
C LEU A 98 20.87 12.54 -5.89
N ARG A 99 19.69 13.15 -5.92
CA ARG A 99 18.82 13.28 -4.76
C ARG A 99 17.41 12.83 -5.10
N LEU A 100 16.90 11.85 -4.37
CA LEU A 100 15.51 11.40 -4.45
C LEU A 100 14.70 12.12 -3.38
N TYR A 101 13.76 12.94 -3.80
CA TYR A 101 12.78 13.51 -2.90
C TYR A 101 11.58 12.59 -2.76
N LEU A 102 11.15 12.41 -1.50
CA LEU A 102 9.96 11.70 -1.09
C LEU A 102 9.05 12.71 -0.39
N ASP A 103 7.85 12.90 -0.93
CA ASP A 103 6.81 13.71 -0.33
C ASP A 103 5.80 12.79 0.37
N LEU A 104 5.86 12.77 1.70
CA LEU A 104 5.06 11.88 2.54
C LEU A 104 3.59 12.33 2.58
N ASP A 105 3.32 13.62 2.36
CA ASP A 105 1.98 14.18 2.43
C ASP A 105 1.21 13.90 1.13
N GLN A 106 1.87 14.07 -0.02
CA GLN A 106 1.25 13.87 -1.34
C GLN A 106 1.46 12.46 -1.92
N GLY A 107 2.34 11.65 -1.33
CA GLY A 107 2.71 10.36 -1.90
C GLY A 107 3.40 10.50 -3.26
N LEU A 108 4.26 11.51 -3.41
CA LEU A 108 5.00 11.77 -4.64
C LEU A 108 6.49 11.52 -4.44
N TYR A 109 7.19 11.15 -5.51
CA TYR A 109 8.65 11.09 -5.53
C TYR A 109 9.23 11.60 -6.84
N TRP A 110 10.39 12.24 -6.78
CA TRP A 110 11.14 12.70 -7.95
C TRP A 110 12.63 12.73 -7.67
N MET A 111 13.41 12.78 -8.74
CA MET A 111 14.87 12.82 -8.67
C MET A 111 15.37 14.19 -9.14
N MET A 112 16.43 14.67 -8.49
CA MET A 112 17.21 15.82 -8.90
C MET A 112 18.67 15.41 -9.06
N VAL A 113 19.36 16.02 -10.01
CA VAL A 113 20.82 15.92 -10.18
C VAL A 113 21.45 17.05 -9.37
N VAL A 114 22.46 16.75 -8.56
CA VAL A 114 23.15 17.75 -7.73
C VAL A 114 24.46 18.14 -8.41
N GLU A 115 24.53 19.34 -8.96
CA GLU A 115 25.72 19.90 -9.59
C GLU A 115 26.29 21.03 -8.72
N GLY A 116 27.33 20.70 -7.95
CA GLY A 116 27.93 21.63 -7.00
C GLY A 116 26.97 21.99 -5.86
N LYS A 117 26.43 23.21 -5.89
CA LYS A 117 25.43 23.70 -4.90
C LYS A 117 24.02 23.82 -5.49
N GLU A 118 23.85 23.51 -6.77
CA GLU A 118 22.57 23.62 -7.46
C GLU A 118 21.94 22.25 -7.67
N GLU A 119 20.61 22.21 -7.65
CA GLU A 119 19.83 21.02 -8.02
C GLU A 119 19.18 21.27 -9.39
N ARG A 120 19.37 20.34 -10.31
CA ARG A 120 18.85 20.40 -11.68
C ARG A 120 17.95 19.22 -11.99
N LEU A 121 17.02 19.42 -12.92
CA LEU A 121 16.19 18.34 -13.40
C LEU A 121 17.05 17.32 -14.16
N PRO A 122 16.77 16.01 -14.02
CA PRO A 122 17.44 15.00 -14.80
C PRO A 122 17.19 15.16 -16.30
N LEU A 123 18.20 14.80 -17.09
CA LEU A 123 18.11 14.80 -18.56
C LEU A 123 17.13 13.72 -19.06
N ASP A 124 17.09 12.58 -18.38
CA ASP A 124 16.18 11.47 -18.70
C ASP A 124 14.72 11.94 -18.61
N PRO A 125 13.95 11.91 -19.71
CA PRO A 125 12.55 12.31 -19.71
C PRO A 125 11.70 11.51 -18.72
N ALA A 126 12.09 10.29 -18.37
CA ALA A 126 11.40 9.48 -17.37
C ALA A 126 11.36 10.14 -15.98
N TRP A 127 12.30 11.03 -15.67
CA TRP A 127 12.50 11.59 -14.32
C TRP A 127 12.21 13.09 -14.22
N LYS A 128 11.75 13.73 -15.29
CA LYS A 128 11.46 15.18 -15.30
C LYS A 128 10.23 15.57 -14.49
N LEU A 129 9.30 14.64 -14.29
CA LEU A 129 8.05 14.88 -13.59
C LEU A 129 7.98 14.08 -12.27
N PRO A 130 7.38 14.66 -11.22
CA PRO A 130 7.02 13.90 -10.03
C PRO A 130 6.15 12.71 -10.35
N ARG A 131 6.46 11.58 -9.71
CA ARG A 131 5.76 10.32 -9.88
C ARG A 131 4.93 10.01 -8.64
N PRO A 132 3.65 9.63 -8.79
CA PRO A 132 2.84 9.21 -7.66
C PRO A 132 3.19 7.79 -7.22
N LEU A 133 3.05 7.52 -5.93
CA LEU A 133 2.86 6.18 -5.40
C LEU A 133 1.46 5.68 -5.81
N PRO A 134 1.25 4.35 -5.88
CA PRO A 134 -0.10 3.80 -6.05
C PRO A 134 -1.04 4.31 -4.95
N GLU A 135 -2.29 4.58 -5.30
CA GLU A 135 -3.28 5.20 -4.38
C GLU A 135 -3.51 4.39 -3.10
N SER A 136 -3.32 3.07 -3.15
CA SER A 136 -3.44 2.17 -2.00
C SER A 136 -2.27 2.23 -1.03
N ILE A 137 -1.16 2.93 -1.37
CA ILE A 137 0.09 2.87 -0.63
C ILE A 137 0.53 4.26 -0.18
N ARG A 138 0.78 4.41 1.12
CA ARG A 138 1.28 5.64 1.73
C ARG A 138 2.70 5.48 2.28
N LEU A 139 3.47 6.55 2.21
CA LEU A 139 4.70 6.71 2.98
C LEU A 139 4.34 7.11 4.41
N THR A 140 4.69 6.28 5.38
CA THR A 140 4.33 6.52 6.80
C THR A 140 5.46 7.17 7.58
N GLU A 141 6.68 6.83 7.22
CA GLU A 141 7.88 7.27 7.92
C GLU A 141 9.09 7.13 6.99
N VAL A 142 9.93 8.15 7.00
CA VAL A 142 11.27 8.10 6.41
C VAL A 142 12.26 8.58 7.46
N SER A 143 13.30 7.77 7.69
CA SER A 143 14.32 8.01 8.71
C SER A 143 15.71 8.04 8.08
N ILE A 144 16.40 9.17 8.17
CA ILE A 144 17.79 9.36 7.72
C ILE A 144 18.65 9.68 8.94
N GLY A 145 19.60 8.80 9.27
CA GLY A 145 20.42 8.96 10.48
C GLY A 145 19.55 8.95 11.76
N GLN A 146 19.45 10.10 12.44
CA GLN A 146 18.56 10.29 13.61
C GLN A 146 17.30 11.09 13.27
N ASP A 147 17.23 11.64 12.05
CA ASP A 147 16.10 12.45 11.60
C ASP A 147 14.99 11.53 11.08
N LYS A 148 13.97 11.36 11.91
CA LYS A 148 12.74 10.66 11.59
C LYS A 148 11.67 11.65 11.15
N ARG A 149 11.04 11.42 10.00
CA ARG A 149 9.96 12.24 9.46
C ARG A 149 8.75 11.38 9.14
N MET A 150 7.57 11.86 9.52
CA MET A 150 6.27 11.21 9.25
C MET A 150 5.37 12.04 8.33
N SER A 151 5.82 13.22 7.94
CA SER A 151 5.13 14.16 7.05
C SER A 151 6.15 15.07 6.37
N GLY A 152 5.72 15.71 5.29
CA GLY A 152 6.51 16.64 4.52
C GLY A 152 7.45 15.95 3.56
N ARG A 153 8.51 16.67 3.18
CA ARG A 153 9.47 16.23 2.17
C ARG A 153 10.79 15.80 2.79
N VAL A 154 11.32 14.68 2.31
CA VAL A 154 12.64 14.15 2.68
C VAL A 154 13.45 13.87 1.43
N GLY A 155 14.74 14.25 1.43
CA GLY A 155 15.66 13.99 0.33
C GLY A 155 16.67 12.91 0.71
N VAL A 156 16.76 11.84 -0.08
CA VAL A 156 17.77 10.78 0.06
C VAL A 156 18.87 11.01 -0.98
N THR A 157 20.12 11.06 -0.54
CA THR A 157 21.28 11.32 -1.41
C THR A 157 21.92 10.04 -1.93
N PHE A 158 22.27 10.02 -3.23
CA PHE A 158 23.04 8.98 -3.89
C PHE A 158 24.39 9.57 -4.28
N PHE A 159 25.46 8.89 -3.89
CA PHE A 159 26.82 9.41 -4.02
C PHE A 159 27.52 8.83 -5.26
N PRO A 160 28.43 9.59 -5.91
CA PRO A 160 29.20 9.14 -7.08
C PRO A 160 30.05 7.87 -6.88
N ASN A 161 30.31 7.49 -5.62
CA ASN A 161 31.00 6.25 -5.28
C ASN A 161 30.06 5.02 -5.21
N GLY A 162 28.81 5.16 -5.65
CA GLY A 162 27.82 4.09 -5.60
C GLY A 162 27.26 3.83 -4.21
N ARG A 163 27.40 4.76 -3.26
CA ARG A 163 26.73 4.67 -1.95
C ARG A 163 25.36 5.34 -1.99
N ILE A 164 24.43 4.82 -1.22
CA ILE A 164 23.17 5.46 -0.91
C ILE A 164 23.26 5.98 0.53
N GLU A 165 22.77 7.18 0.78
CA GLU A 165 22.60 7.71 2.13
C GLU A 165 21.77 6.73 2.98
N PRO A 166 22.26 6.33 4.17
CA PRO A 166 21.53 5.39 5.00
C PRO A 166 20.14 5.92 5.35
N VAL A 167 19.12 5.19 4.89
CA VAL A 167 17.72 5.58 5.01
C VAL A 167 16.86 4.37 5.33
N THR A 168 15.84 4.56 6.16
CA THR A 168 14.75 3.59 6.35
C THR A 168 13.44 4.22 5.90
N ILE A 169 12.74 3.58 4.98
CA ILE A 169 11.47 4.03 4.39
C ILE A 169 10.40 3.02 4.77
N TYR A 170 9.30 3.48 5.37
CA TYR A 170 8.16 2.64 5.71
C TYR A 170 6.96 2.97 4.82
N LEU A 171 6.52 1.97 4.07
CA LEU A 171 5.30 1.98 3.27
C LEU A 171 4.20 1.26 4.04
N MET A 172 2.96 1.70 3.86
CA MET A 172 1.79 1.01 4.41
C MET A 172 0.65 1.01 3.41
N ASP A 173 -0.04 -0.12 3.29
CA ASP A 173 -1.25 -0.22 2.47
C ASP A 173 -2.51 0.22 3.24
N ASP A 174 -3.63 0.28 2.55
CA ASP A 174 -4.96 0.58 3.11
C ASP A 174 -5.40 -0.43 4.19
N LYS A 175 -4.95 -1.68 4.09
CA LYS A 175 -5.16 -2.78 5.05
C LYS A 175 -4.22 -2.71 6.27
N SER A 176 -3.40 -1.67 6.36
CA SER A 176 -2.43 -1.44 7.45
C SER A 176 -1.30 -2.48 7.54
N HIS A 177 -0.99 -3.18 6.45
CA HIS A 177 0.24 -3.94 6.35
C HIS A 177 1.42 -3.00 6.20
N LEU A 178 2.48 -3.24 6.98
CA LEU A 178 3.69 -2.45 6.96
C LEU A 178 4.74 -3.11 6.06
N LEU A 179 5.50 -2.30 5.33
CA LEU A 179 6.70 -2.73 4.63
C LEU A 179 7.81 -1.72 4.84
N GLY A 180 8.88 -2.15 5.50
CA GLY A 180 10.13 -1.40 5.64
C GLY A 180 11.09 -1.70 4.49
N VAL A 181 11.71 -0.66 3.94
CA VAL A 181 12.87 -0.72 3.05
C VAL A 181 14.01 0.08 3.68
N ALA A 182 15.12 -0.57 3.99
CA ALA A 182 16.26 0.06 4.65
C ALA A 182 17.54 -0.09 3.84
N VAL A 183 18.29 1.01 3.71
CA VAL A 183 19.68 1.00 3.27
C VAL A 183 20.56 0.92 4.51
N ASP A 184 21.24 -0.20 4.66
CA ASP A 184 22.11 -0.45 5.82
C ASP A 184 23.34 0.48 5.80
N SER A 185 23.62 1.12 6.94
CA SER A 185 24.72 2.11 7.03
C SER A 185 26.12 1.49 6.95
N LEU A 186 26.26 0.20 7.31
CA LEU A 186 27.55 -0.48 7.39
C LEU A 186 27.90 -1.17 6.08
N THR A 187 26.93 -1.88 5.50
CA THR A 187 27.11 -2.72 4.31
C THR A 187 26.64 -2.05 3.03
N GLY A 188 25.81 -1.01 3.12
CA GLY A 188 25.13 -0.41 1.96
C GLY A 188 24.06 -1.32 1.33
N ALA A 189 23.77 -2.47 1.93
CA ALA A 189 22.79 -3.41 1.42
C ALA A 189 21.36 -2.86 1.60
N ILE A 190 20.53 -3.04 0.57
CA ILE A 190 19.11 -2.71 0.63
C ILE A 190 18.37 -3.93 1.19
N ARG A 191 17.74 -3.76 2.35
CA ARG A 191 16.96 -4.77 3.07
C ARG A 191 15.47 -4.43 2.99
N VAL A 192 14.64 -5.46 2.96
CA VAL A 192 13.18 -5.35 2.99
C VAL A 192 12.66 -6.20 4.14
N SER A 193 11.70 -5.69 4.89
CA SER A 193 11.10 -6.36 6.04
C SER A 193 9.63 -6.00 6.17
N ASP A 194 8.80 -6.98 6.52
CA ASP A 194 7.39 -6.75 6.83
C ASP A 194 7.22 -6.26 8.30
N GLU A 195 8.32 -6.28 9.07
CA GLU A 195 8.44 -5.74 10.42
C GLU A 195 9.25 -4.46 10.45
N ARG A 196 9.07 -3.63 11.49
CA ARG A 196 9.95 -2.48 11.72
C ARG A 196 11.37 -2.97 11.91
N PHE A 197 12.31 -2.32 11.22
CA PHE A 197 13.72 -2.49 11.54
C PHE A 197 13.93 -1.93 12.94
N ASP A 198 14.36 -2.80 13.86
CA ASP A 198 14.87 -2.38 15.14
C ASP A 198 16.02 -1.40 14.87
N LEU A 199 15.79 -0.13 15.19
CA LEU A 199 16.84 0.86 15.22
C LEU A 199 17.96 0.29 16.08
N PRO A 200 19.25 0.36 15.68
CA PRO A 200 20.31 0.13 16.63
C PRO A 200 20.11 1.13 17.76
N LEU A 201 19.59 0.65 18.90
CA LEU A 201 19.52 1.41 20.14
C LEU A 201 20.90 2.02 20.33
N ASN A 202 20.93 3.35 20.44
CA ASN A 202 22.07 4.16 20.84
C ASN A 202 23.03 3.38 21.77
N ARG A 203 24.04 2.72 21.20
CA ARG A 203 25.05 1.96 21.92
C ARG A 203 26.26 2.86 22.23
N LEU A 204 26.00 4.15 22.48
CA LEU A 204 26.97 5.15 22.90
C LEU A 204 26.37 6.02 24.02
N THR A 205 25.73 5.40 25.01
CA THR A 205 25.95 5.90 26.38
C THR A 205 27.11 5.08 26.94
N PRO A 206 28.38 5.53 26.83
CA PRO A 206 29.45 4.91 27.59
C PRO A 206 29.02 4.84 29.06
N ASP A 207 29.30 3.73 29.74
CA ASP A 207 28.96 3.57 31.16
C ASP A 207 29.45 4.75 32.03
N ARG A 208 30.49 5.46 31.56
CA ARG A 208 30.99 6.70 32.16
C ARG A 208 29.94 7.80 32.30
N VAL A 209 29.00 7.95 31.37
CA VAL A 209 28.00 9.04 31.40
C VAL A 209 26.91 8.74 32.44
N LYS A 210 26.56 7.46 32.65
CA LYS A 210 25.63 7.06 33.72
C LYS A 210 26.19 7.33 35.12
N ILE A 211 27.50 7.22 35.29
CA ILE A 211 28.18 7.54 36.55
C ILE A 211 28.14 9.05 36.82
N LEU A 212 28.32 9.87 35.79
CA LEU A 212 28.29 11.34 35.92
C LEU A 212 26.89 11.89 36.21
N LEU A 213 25.83 11.35 35.60
CA LEU A 213 24.47 11.75 35.93
C LEU A 213 24.06 11.36 37.37
N LYS A 214 24.53 10.22 37.88
CA LYS A 214 24.32 9.86 39.29
C LYS A 214 25.12 10.76 40.23
N ALA A 215 26.35 11.11 39.86
CA ALA A 215 27.20 11.99 40.66
C ALA A 215 26.65 13.43 40.75
N SER A 216 26.09 13.98 39.67
CA SER A 216 25.49 15.32 39.70
C SER A 216 24.17 15.37 40.46
N THR A 217 23.37 14.29 40.42
CA THR A 217 22.12 14.19 41.18
C THR A 217 22.37 13.99 42.69
N GLN A 218 23.49 13.36 43.07
CA GLN A 218 23.89 13.20 44.46
C GLN A 218 24.61 14.44 45.03
N ALA A 219 25.36 15.18 44.21
CA ALA A 219 26.07 16.40 44.62
C ALA A 219 25.11 17.55 44.97
N ASP A 220 23.95 17.62 44.30
CA ASP A 220 22.93 18.65 44.56
C ASP A 220 22.09 18.35 45.83
N ALA A 221 22.15 17.13 46.35
CA ALA A 221 21.50 16.73 47.60
C ALA A 221 22.40 16.94 48.85
N GLY A 222 23.67 17.31 48.68
CA GLY A 222 24.65 17.45 49.78
C GLY A 222 25.07 18.89 50.11
N GLY A 223 24.58 19.89 49.37
CA GLY A 223 25.05 21.28 49.42
C GLY A 223 24.13 22.26 50.16
N ALA A 224 23.62 21.91 51.34
CA ALA A 224 22.81 22.82 52.15
C ALA A 224 23.25 22.86 53.63
N ALA A 225 24.53 23.09 53.90
CA ALA A 225 24.98 23.58 55.20
C ALA A 225 26.42 24.13 55.11
N ARG A 226 26.56 25.46 55.01
CA ARG A 226 27.58 26.28 55.70
C ARG A 226 27.65 27.68 55.08
N GLY A 227 27.52 28.71 55.93
CA GLY A 227 28.05 30.05 55.64
C GLY A 227 27.08 31.21 55.77
N GLY A 228 26.36 31.34 56.89
CA GLY A 228 25.75 32.63 57.26
C GLY A 228 26.80 33.55 57.92
N PRO A 229 26.88 34.85 57.56
CA PRO A 229 27.83 35.77 58.18
C PRO A 229 27.47 36.09 59.64
N PRO A 230 28.45 36.36 60.53
CA PRO A 230 28.20 36.58 61.95
C PRO A 230 27.55 37.96 62.21
N PRO A 231 26.74 38.10 63.27
CA PRO A 231 26.06 39.36 63.59
C PRO A 231 27.04 40.41 64.14
N PRO A 232 26.78 41.71 63.91
CA PRO A 232 27.63 42.78 64.41
C PRO A 232 27.55 42.90 65.93
N ARG A 233 28.71 42.94 66.59
CA ARG A 233 28.85 43.27 68.02
C ARG A 233 28.60 44.76 68.21
N GLY A 234 27.55 45.11 68.95
CA GLY A 234 27.38 46.45 69.51
C GLY A 234 28.42 46.72 70.60
N VAL A 235 28.95 47.93 70.63
CA VAL A 235 29.75 48.46 71.73
C VAL A 235 29.25 49.88 72.00
N GLN A 236 28.88 50.13 73.27
CA GLN A 236 28.78 51.46 73.86
C GLN A 236 30.19 51.98 74.17
#